data_AF-A0AB39QAW8-F1
#
_entry.id   AF-A0AB39QAW8-F1
#
_cell.length_a   1.000
_cell.length_b   1.000
_cell.length_c   1.000
_cell.angle_alpha   90.00
_cell.angle_beta   90.00
_cell.angle_gamma   90.00
#
_symmetry.space_group_name_H-M   'P 1'
#
loop_
_entity.id
_entity.type
_entity.pdbx_description
1 polymer ?
#
loop_
_entity_poly.entity_id
_entity_poly.type
_entity_poly.pdbx_seq_one_letter_code
_entity_poly.pdbx_strand_id
1 'polypeptide(L)'
;MTPSPGWYRDPKAPHLERWWDGTAWTEHRRAPEVPGPPVPLPPPVPGSPSAGDVAAQRSKVIALIAAGAVLVTAIVTGAIVLGKDDGGTEVNTAPTLATSDPAPREPATDTPTRTPTPSGSTSEPSADDPAVVEDQLNGITLPLLDGWVRPQTFTEPDVLMSTDGTYECPGDDFGLCRHGKVISRTAPQNGETSPEALAKADIEEAADEAYDRDRVGRRPFGGIESHQVVKSGTVKVAGRAGYFVRWRVRTAEGPGGYVQSLAFASPAGTEAPVLVRYVLDAGEDGPPLADMDRFTQGIRRTTD
;
A
#
# COMPACT_ATOMS: atom_id res chain seq x y z
N MET A 1 -12.57 41.14 22.16
CA MET A 1 -12.11 40.19 23.20
C MET A 1 -11.50 38.99 22.51
N THR A 2 -10.33 38.54 22.94
CA THR A 2 -9.78 37.23 22.56
C THR A 2 -10.47 36.13 23.38
N PRO A 3 -10.71 34.95 22.79
CA PRO A 3 -11.31 33.83 23.50
C PRO A 3 -10.37 33.34 24.62
N SER A 4 -10.94 32.85 25.71
CA SER A 4 -10.22 32.19 26.80
C SER A 4 -9.50 30.93 26.30
N PRO A 5 -8.43 30.46 26.96
CA PRO A 5 -7.81 29.20 26.61
C PRO A 5 -8.82 28.04 26.65
N GLY A 6 -8.83 27.18 25.63
CA GLY A 6 -9.84 26.12 25.49
C GLY A 6 -9.80 25.36 24.16
N TRP A 7 -10.64 24.33 24.07
CA TRP A 7 -10.88 23.60 22.83
C TRP A 7 -11.93 24.31 21.99
N TYR A 8 -11.61 24.53 20.72
CA TYR A 8 -12.47 25.20 19.76
C TYR A 8 -12.41 24.46 18.43
N ARG A 9 -13.41 24.63 17.56
CA ARG A 9 -13.38 24.00 16.22
C ARG A 9 -12.17 24.47 15.42
N ASP A 10 -11.46 23.53 14.81
CA ASP A 10 -10.32 23.84 13.96
C ASP A 10 -10.79 24.50 12.64
N PRO A 11 -10.38 25.75 12.35
CA PRO A 11 -10.75 26.42 11.11
C PRO A 11 -10.27 25.71 9.84
N LYS A 12 -9.21 24.92 9.93
CA LYS A 12 -8.62 24.16 8.81
C LYS A 12 -9.11 22.72 8.74
N ALA A 13 -9.73 22.21 9.81
CA ALA A 13 -10.28 20.86 9.87
C ALA A 13 -11.59 20.86 10.70
N PRO A 14 -12.74 21.24 10.12
CA PRO A 14 -13.99 21.51 10.87
C PRO A 14 -14.59 20.32 11.63
N HIS A 15 -14.06 19.12 11.39
CA HIS A 15 -14.43 17.86 12.06
C HIS A 15 -13.61 17.61 13.34
N LEU A 16 -12.62 18.45 13.65
CA LEU A 16 -11.76 18.36 14.83
C LEU A 16 -11.85 19.62 15.68
N GLU A 17 -11.47 19.49 16.95
CA GLU A 17 -11.18 20.60 17.84
C GLU A 17 -9.67 20.79 17.95
N ARG A 18 -9.24 22.05 17.99
CA ARG A 18 -7.86 22.46 18.21
C ARG A 18 -7.77 23.29 19.48
N TRP A 19 -6.68 23.15 20.22
CA TRP A 19 -6.50 23.87 21.48
C TRP A 19 -5.95 25.29 21.26
N TRP A 20 -6.65 26.28 21.81
CA TRP A 20 -6.23 27.68 21.92
C TRP A 20 -5.65 27.92 23.32
N ASP A 21 -4.45 28.48 23.42
CA ASP A 21 -3.77 28.72 24.70
C ASP A 21 -4.04 30.12 25.30
N GLY A 22 -4.86 30.94 24.64
CA GLY A 22 -5.14 32.32 25.01
C GLY A 22 -4.44 33.36 24.14
N THR A 23 -3.37 32.99 23.43
CA THR A 23 -2.60 33.88 22.54
C THR A 23 -2.37 33.29 21.15
N ALA A 24 -2.30 31.96 20.99
CA ALA A 24 -2.11 31.26 19.74
C ALA A 24 -2.78 29.86 19.70
N TRP A 25 -2.93 29.33 18.49
CA TRP A 25 -3.41 27.96 18.26
C TRP A 25 -2.26 26.96 18.41
N THR A 26 -2.38 26.00 19.32
CA THR A 26 -1.37 24.95 19.50
C THR A 26 -1.60 23.77 18.55
N GLU A 27 -0.62 22.90 18.32
CA GLU A 27 -0.80 21.73 17.43
C GLU A 27 -1.65 20.59 18.02
N HIS A 28 -2.10 20.70 19.26
CA HIS A 28 -2.98 19.68 19.87
C HIS A 28 -4.35 19.70 19.19
N ARG A 29 -4.74 18.55 18.63
CA ARG A 29 -6.03 18.32 17.98
C ARG A 29 -6.71 17.10 18.57
N ARG A 30 -8.04 17.14 18.69
CA ARG A 30 -8.86 16.01 19.15
C ARG A 30 -10.16 15.92 18.36
N ALA A 31 -10.78 14.74 18.36
CA ALA A 31 -12.16 14.60 17.92
C ALA A 31 -13.08 15.31 18.94
N PRO A 32 -14.19 15.95 18.51
CA PRO A 32 -15.18 16.51 19.42
C PRO A 32 -15.69 15.41 20.35
N GLU A 33 -15.61 15.65 21.65
CA GLU A 33 -16.13 14.71 22.65
C GLU A 33 -17.66 14.67 22.52
N VAL A 34 -18.19 13.58 21.95
CA VAL A 34 -19.62 13.29 22.02
C VAL A 34 -19.89 12.80 23.45
N PRO A 35 -20.76 13.44 24.24
CA PRO A 35 -21.12 12.91 25.55
C PRO A 35 -21.74 11.52 25.34
N GLY A 36 -21.02 10.48 25.75
CA GLY A 36 -21.55 9.13 25.76
C GLY A 36 -22.74 9.03 26.72
N PRO A 37 -23.71 8.14 26.46
CA PRO A 37 -24.77 7.88 27.43
C PRO A 37 -24.16 7.36 28.75
N PRO A 38 -24.76 7.69 29.92
CA PRO A 38 -24.21 7.29 31.20
C PRO A 38 -24.13 5.77 31.30
N VAL A 39 -22.97 5.27 31.73
CA VAL A 39 -22.74 3.85 31.99
C VAL A 39 -23.59 3.43 33.21
N PRO A 40 -24.45 2.40 33.12
CA PRO A 40 -25.15 1.88 34.28
C PRO A 40 -24.15 1.25 35.25
N LEU A 41 -24.22 1.64 36.53
CA LEU A 41 -23.50 0.99 37.63
C LEU A 41 -23.91 -0.49 37.73
N PRO A 42 -22.99 -1.42 38.02
CA PRO A 42 -23.34 -2.81 38.31
C PRO A 42 -24.16 -2.90 39.61
N PRO A 43 -25.12 -3.84 39.71
CA PRO A 43 -25.93 -4.02 40.92
C PRO A 43 -25.08 -4.48 42.11
N PRO A 44 -25.41 -4.08 43.34
CA PRO A 44 -24.68 -4.49 44.53
C PRO A 44 -24.81 -5.99 44.77
N VAL A 45 -23.68 -6.67 44.90
CA VAL A 45 -23.61 -8.06 45.37
C VAL A 45 -23.95 -8.13 46.86
N PRO A 46 -24.92 -8.97 47.30
CA PRO A 46 -25.17 -9.22 48.72
C PRO A 46 -23.96 -9.89 49.39
N GLY A 47 -23.68 -9.45 50.61
CA GLY A 47 -22.40 -9.63 51.30
C GLY A 47 -21.99 -11.07 51.61
N SER A 48 -20.67 -11.26 51.67
CA SER A 48 -20.06 -12.40 52.36
C SER A 48 -20.10 -12.14 53.88
N PRO A 49 -20.57 -13.09 54.71
CA PRO A 49 -20.36 -13.01 56.14
C PRO A 49 -18.92 -13.38 56.50
N SER A 50 -18.39 -12.61 57.45
CA SER A 50 -17.09 -12.75 58.08
C SER A 50 -16.92 -14.07 58.84
N ALA A 51 -15.66 -14.43 59.05
CA ALA A 51 -15.17 -15.59 59.79
C ALA A 51 -15.90 -15.87 61.13
N GLY A 52 -16.26 -17.13 61.34
CA GLY A 52 -16.76 -17.63 62.62
C GLY A 52 -17.29 -19.06 62.53
N ASP A 53 -16.45 -19.98 63.00
CA ASP A 53 -16.84 -21.22 63.68
C ASP A 53 -17.27 -22.51 62.94
N VAL A 54 -16.66 -23.57 63.47
CA VAL A 54 -17.03 -24.99 63.53
C VAL A 54 -16.81 -25.87 62.30
N ALA A 55 -15.65 -26.52 62.32
CA ALA A 55 -15.42 -27.96 62.26
C ALA A 55 -16.31 -28.88 61.39
N ALA A 56 -15.61 -29.89 60.85
CA ALA A 56 -16.10 -31.18 60.38
C ALA A 56 -16.52 -31.26 58.90
N GLN A 57 -15.65 -31.88 58.11
CA GLN A 57 -15.86 -33.25 57.61
C GLN A 57 -15.39 -33.40 56.16
N ARG A 58 -14.23 -34.05 56.04
CA ARG A 58 -13.85 -35.05 55.04
C ARG A 58 -14.91 -35.30 53.94
N SER A 59 -14.52 -35.18 52.67
CA SER A 59 -14.10 -36.34 51.86
C SER A 59 -14.02 -35.99 50.37
N LYS A 60 -12.94 -36.50 49.76
CA LYS A 60 -12.74 -36.77 48.32
C LYS A 60 -14.03 -37.14 47.58
N VAL A 61 -14.14 -36.75 46.31
CA VAL A 61 -14.12 -37.70 45.17
C VAL A 61 -13.69 -36.96 43.89
N ILE A 62 -12.71 -37.55 43.21
CA ILE A 62 -12.27 -37.32 41.84
C ILE A 62 -13.12 -38.22 40.92
N ALA A 63 -13.60 -37.70 39.78
CA ALA A 63 -13.66 -38.40 38.47
C ALA A 63 -14.52 -37.57 37.49
N LEU A 64 -14.03 -37.03 36.36
CA LEU A 64 -13.59 -37.65 35.09
C LEU A 64 -14.72 -38.24 34.21
N ILE A 65 -14.71 -37.80 32.94
CA ILE A 65 -15.16 -38.45 31.67
C ILE A 65 -16.42 -37.88 30.99
N ALA A 66 -16.12 -37.04 29.98
CA ALA A 66 -16.36 -37.21 28.53
C ALA A 66 -17.76 -37.15 27.89
N ALA A 67 -17.67 -36.70 26.62
CA ALA A 67 -18.51 -36.95 25.45
C ALA A 67 -19.66 -35.96 25.17
N GLY A 68 -19.39 -35.05 24.23
CA GLY A 68 -19.99 -35.08 22.90
C GLY A 68 -21.46 -34.64 22.76
N ALA A 69 -21.66 -33.54 22.05
CA ALA A 69 -22.80 -33.39 21.15
C ALA A 69 -22.51 -32.31 20.10
N VAL A 70 -22.54 -32.73 18.84
CA VAL A 70 -22.57 -31.90 17.63
C VAL A 70 -23.95 -31.23 17.54
N LEU A 71 -24.00 -29.95 17.14
CA LEU A 71 -25.18 -29.42 16.46
C LEU A 71 -24.76 -28.44 15.36
N VAL A 72 -25.12 -28.79 14.13
CA VAL A 72 -25.07 -27.96 12.92
C VAL A 72 -26.41 -27.24 12.79
N THR A 73 -26.39 -25.94 12.51
CA THR A 73 -27.54 -25.23 11.93
C THR A 73 -27.06 -24.27 10.86
N ALA A 74 -27.35 -24.61 9.60
CA ALA A 74 -27.28 -23.74 8.44
C ALA A 74 -28.58 -22.92 8.34
N ILE A 75 -28.48 -21.64 7.98
CA ILE A 75 -29.60 -20.89 7.39
C ILE A 75 -29.05 -20.10 6.20
N VAL A 76 -29.51 -20.49 5.02
CA VAL A 76 -29.43 -19.74 3.76
C VAL A 76 -30.80 -19.08 3.56
N THR A 77 -30.82 -17.77 3.31
CA THR A 77 -31.97 -17.09 2.69
C THR A 77 -31.44 -16.02 1.75
N GLY A 78 -31.66 -16.21 0.45
CA GLY A 78 -31.50 -15.17 -0.56
C GLY A 78 -32.84 -14.54 -0.94
N ALA A 79 -32.79 -13.33 -1.49
CA ALA A 79 -33.73 -12.85 -2.51
C ALA A 79 -33.21 -11.54 -3.13
N ILE A 80 -32.94 -11.59 -4.43
CA ILE A 80 -32.77 -10.47 -5.35
C ILE A 80 -34.18 -10.06 -5.80
N VAL A 81 -34.49 -8.76 -5.81
CA VAL A 81 -35.61 -8.21 -6.60
C VAL A 81 -35.15 -6.93 -7.31
N LEU A 82 -35.36 -6.96 -8.63
CA LEU A 82 -35.14 -5.92 -9.63
C LEU A 82 -36.08 -4.71 -9.46
N GLY A 83 -35.58 -3.54 -9.81
CA GLY A 83 -36.37 -2.38 -10.24
C GLY A 83 -35.71 -1.77 -11.47
N LYS A 84 -36.38 -1.85 -12.62
CA LYS A 84 -36.01 -1.32 -13.93
C LYS A 84 -37.08 -0.31 -14.37
N ASP A 85 -36.68 0.58 -15.28
CA ASP A 85 -37.41 1.50 -16.17
C ASP A 85 -37.30 2.99 -15.76
N ASP A 86 -37.15 3.97 -16.65
CA ASP A 86 -36.76 4.08 -18.06
C ASP A 86 -36.65 5.60 -18.34
N GLY A 87 -35.88 5.99 -19.35
CA GLY A 87 -36.22 7.15 -20.17
C GLY A 87 -35.29 8.37 -20.11
N GLY A 88 -34.91 8.84 -21.31
CA GLY A 88 -34.59 10.26 -21.53
C GLY A 88 -33.34 10.55 -22.36
N THR A 89 -33.39 10.26 -23.66
CA THR A 89 -32.49 10.83 -24.67
C THR A 89 -32.64 12.36 -24.73
N GLU A 90 -31.53 13.11 -24.66
CA GLU A 90 -31.35 14.32 -25.46
C GLU A 90 -29.92 14.44 -25.97
N VAL A 91 -29.86 14.62 -27.29
CA VAL A 91 -28.70 14.87 -28.13
C VAL A 91 -28.46 16.38 -28.12
N ASN A 92 -27.21 16.85 -28.13
CA ASN A 92 -26.77 17.91 -29.06
C ASN A 92 -25.28 18.27 -28.95
N THR A 93 -24.63 18.13 -30.10
CA THR A 93 -23.64 19.04 -30.69
C THR A 93 -22.19 19.02 -30.17
N ALA A 94 -21.38 18.25 -30.89
CA ALA A 94 -19.95 18.49 -31.07
C ALA A 94 -19.70 19.68 -32.01
N PRO A 95 -18.60 20.45 -31.85
CA PRO A 95 -18.06 21.28 -32.91
C PRO A 95 -16.94 20.54 -33.66
N THR A 96 -17.18 20.38 -34.96
CA THR A 96 -16.26 20.07 -36.04
C THR A 96 -14.97 20.90 -35.98
N LEU A 97 -13.79 20.26 -36.04
CA LEU A 97 -12.57 20.90 -36.53
C LEU A 97 -12.24 20.32 -37.91
N ALA A 98 -12.22 21.24 -38.89
CA ALA A 98 -12.02 20.97 -40.29
C ALA A 98 -10.56 20.56 -40.58
N THR A 99 -10.44 19.49 -41.35
CA THR A 99 -9.28 19.10 -42.14
C THR A 99 -8.92 20.20 -43.15
N SER A 100 -7.64 20.56 -43.23
CA SER A 100 -7.04 21.17 -44.42
C SER A 100 -5.72 20.46 -44.72
N ASP A 101 -5.68 19.86 -45.91
CA ASP A 101 -4.54 19.24 -46.58
C ASP A 101 -3.59 20.32 -47.17
N PRO A 102 -2.31 20.00 -47.52
CA PRO A 102 -1.24 20.98 -47.70
C PRO A 102 -0.92 21.28 -49.17
N ALA A 103 -0.26 22.42 -49.42
CA ALA A 103 0.61 22.68 -50.58
C ALA A 103 1.37 24.02 -50.38
N PRO A 104 2.37 24.37 -51.20
CA PRO A 104 3.66 23.69 -51.43
C PRO A 104 4.89 24.63 -51.20
N ARG A 105 6.08 24.04 -51.12
CA ARG A 105 7.39 24.72 -50.96
C ARG A 105 7.82 25.52 -52.21
N GLU A 106 8.59 26.59 -51.99
CA GLU A 106 9.86 26.88 -52.71
C GLU A 106 10.68 28.01 -52.01
N PRO A 107 11.96 28.30 -52.39
CA PRO A 107 13.11 28.17 -51.49
C PRO A 107 13.74 29.51 -51.07
N ALA A 108 14.55 29.51 -49.98
CA ALA A 108 15.43 30.63 -49.64
C ALA A 108 16.84 30.15 -49.29
N THR A 109 17.78 30.78 -49.99
CA THR A 109 19.23 30.60 -50.02
C THR A 109 19.94 31.19 -48.79
N ASP A 110 21.04 30.52 -48.41
CA ASP A 110 22.20 30.88 -47.56
C ASP A 110 22.27 32.23 -46.82
N THR A 111 22.62 32.18 -45.52
CA THR A 111 23.91 32.66 -44.95
C THR A 111 23.91 32.51 -43.40
N PRO A 112 25.00 32.04 -42.75
CA PRO A 112 24.99 31.70 -41.33
C PRO A 112 25.33 32.90 -40.42
N THR A 113 24.42 33.23 -39.49
CA THR A 113 24.74 34.09 -38.33
C THR A 113 24.91 33.20 -37.10
N ARG A 114 26.13 33.16 -36.55
CA ARG A 114 26.45 32.45 -35.31
C ARG A 114 25.77 33.16 -34.13
N THR A 115 24.94 32.42 -33.40
CA THR A 115 24.55 32.75 -32.02
C THR A 115 25.00 31.58 -31.14
N PRO A 116 25.73 31.82 -30.02
CA PRO A 116 26.21 30.74 -29.17
C PRO A 116 25.04 30.21 -28.35
N THR A 117 24.60 28.99 -28.66
CA THR A 117 23.70 28.22 -27.79
C THR A 117 24.52 27.64 -26.64
N PRO A 118 24.13 27.82 -25.36
CA PRO A 118 24.71 27.06 -24.27
C PRO A 118 24.21 25.63 -24.40
N SER A 119 25.00 24.76 -25.04
CA SER A 119 24.74 23.33 -25.01
C SER A 119 25.19 22.81 -23.64
N GLY A 120 24.26 22.81 -22.68
CA GLY A 120 24.31 21.81 -21.63
C GLY A 120 24.12 20.46 -22.31
N SER A 121 25.22 19.71 -22.47
CA SER A 121 25.14 18.32 -22.89
C SER A 121 24.54 17.51 -21.75
N THR A 122 23.22 17.35 -21.75
CA THR A 122 22.65 16.10 -21.24
C THR A 122 22.88 15.08 -22.36
N SER A 123 23.89 14.24 -22.17
CA SER A 123 24.12 13.11 -23.07
C SER A 123 22.88 12.22 -23.07
N GLU A 124 22.28 12.00 -24.24
CA GLU A 124 21.28 10.95 -24.40
C GLU A 124 21.91 9.61 -24.01
N PRO A 125 21.24 8.78 -23.19
CA PRO A 125 21.76 7.46 -22.83
C PRO A 125 22.00 6.64 -24.10
N SER A 126 23.13 5.95 -24.15
CA SER A 126 23.48 5.13 -25.31
C SER A 126 22.48 3.99 -25.46
N ALA A 127 22.20 3.54 -26.68
CA ALA A 127 21.32 2.39 -26.93
C ALA A 127 21.79 1.09 -26.24
N ASP A 128 23.04 1.05 -25.79
CA ASP A 128 23.67 -0.04 -25.04
C ASP A 128 23.56 0.10 -23.51
N ASP A 129 23.08 1.23 -22.98
CA ASP A 129 22.86 1.38 -21.54
C ASP A 129 21.69 0.50 -21.10
N PRO A 130 21.85 -0.32 -20.04
CA PRO A 130 20.77 -1.18 -19.58
C PRO A 130 19.56 -0.33 -19.22
N ALA A 131 18.38 -0.72 -19.71
CA ALA A 131 17.16 0.01 -19.43
C ALA A 131 16.93 0.12 -17.91
N VAL A 132 16.69 1.33 -17.43
CA VAL A 132 16.38 1.61 -16.02
C VAL A 132 15.03 2.29 -15.84
N VAL A 133 14.44 2.11 -14.68
CA VAL A 133 13.30 2.90 -14.20
C VAL A 133 13.79 3.79 -13.07
N GLU A 134 13.42 5.05 -13.13
CA GLU A 134 13.79 6.06 -12.16
C GLU A 134 12.62 6.36 -11.22
N ASP A 135 12.92 6.38 -9.93
CA ASP A 135 12.08 6.94 -8.88
C ASP A 135 12.72 8.25 -8.42
N GLN A 136 12.28 9.35 -9.06
CA GLN A 136 12.79 10.69 -8.76
C GLN A 136 12.47 11.14 -7.34
N LEU A 137 11.34 10.68 -6.78
CA LEU A 137 10.91 11.06 -5.43
C LEU A 137 11.85 10.49 -4.37
N ASN A 138 12.21 9.21 -4.51
CA ASN A 138 13.10 8.53 -3.56
C ASN A 138 14.58 8.59 -3.97
N GLY A 139 14.89 9.16 -5.14
CA GLY A 139 16.25 9.38 -5.65
C GLY A 139 16.99 8.08 -5.98
N ILE A 140 16.25 7.09 -6.50
CA ILE A 140 16.79 5.77 -6.84
C ILE A 140 16.47 5.38 -8.29
N THR A 141 17.31 4.52 -8.87
CA THR A 141 17.01 3.81 -10.12
C THR A 141 17.00 2.32 -9.90
N LEU A 142 16.16 1.60 -10.63
CA LEU A 142 16.09 0.14 -10.67
C LEU A 142 16.31 -0.35 -12.10
N PRO A 143 16.96 -1.52 -12.31
CA PRO A 143 17.06 -2.10 -13.64
C PRO A 143 15.68 -2.55 -14.12
N LEU A 144 15.36 -2.27 -15.38
CA LEU A 144 14.22 -2.85 -16.06
C LEU A 144 14.65 -4.21 -16.64
N LEU A 145 14.27 -5.29 -15.98
CA LEU A 145 14.62 -6.65 -16.39
C LEU A 145 13.75 -7.10 -17.57
N ASP A 146 14.22 -8.12 -18.31
CA ASP A 146 13.43 -8.73 -19.38
C ASP A 146 12.07 -9.23 -18.86
N GLY A 147 11.00 -8.97 -19.62
CA GLY A 147 9.61 -9.31 -19.22
C GLY A 147 8.95 -8.29 -18.28
N TRP A 148 9.71 -7.29 -17.82
CA TRP A 148 9.18 -6.17 -17.04
C TRP A 148 9.02 -4.93 -17.91
N VAL A 149 7.94 -4.20 -17.68
CA VAL A 149 7.57 -2.99 -18.42
C VAL A 149 7.33 -1.84 -17.46
N ARG A 150 7.56 -0.61 -17.95
CA ARG A 150 7.17 0.60 -17.22
C ARG A 150 5.64 0.69 -17.18
N PRO A 151 5.04 1.27 -16.12
CA PRO A 151 3.61 1.51 -16.05
C PRO A 151 3.19 2.35 -17.24
N GLN A 152 2.34 1.80 -18.10
CA GLN A 152 1.80 2.50 -19.27
C GLN A 152 0.76 3.56 -18.86
N THR A 153 0.29 3.53 -17.61
CA THR A 153 -0.65 4.49 -17.04
C THR A 153 -0.32 4.69 -15.57
N PHE A 154 -0.18 5.94 -15.13
CA PHE A 154 0.19 6.34 -13.76
C PHE A 154 -0.94 6.11 -12.71
N THR A 155 -1.90 5.22 -12.99
CA THR A 155 -3.12 5.05 -12.18
C THR A 155 -2.85 4.40 -10.82
N GLU A 156 -1.84 3.54 -10.74
CA GLU A 156 -1.35 3.00 -9.47
C GLU A 156 -0.14 3.85 -9.02
N PRO A 157 -0.31 4.78 -8.05
CA PRO A 157 0.81 5.54 -7.51
C PRO A 157 1.84 4.59 -6.93
N ASP A 158 3.11 5.01 -6.99
CA ASP A 158 4.27 4.33 -6.42
C ASP A 158 4.70 3.03 -7.12
N VAL A 159 3.95 2.52 -8.10
CA VAL A 159 4.39 1.38 -8.93
C VAL A 159 5.46 1.86 -9.90
N LEU A 160 6.66 1.29 -9.81
CA LEU A 160 7.77 1.60 -10.71
C LEU A 160 7.75 0.76 -11.98
N MET A 161 7.37 -0.51 -11.87
CA MET A 161 7.29 -1.44 -13.00
C MET A 161 6.42 -2.64 -12.66
N SER A 162 5.95 -3.32 -13.70
CA SER A 162 5.21 -4.57 -13.58
C SER A 162 5.63 -5.55 -14.66
N THR A 163 5.20 -6.81 -14.55
CA THR A 163 5.23 -7.72 -15.70
C THR A 163 4.34 -7.18 -16.82
N ASP A 164 4.68 -7.54 -18.05
CA ASP A 164 3.82 -7.24 -19.19
C ASP A 164 2.49 -8.03 -19.12
N GLY A 165 1.44 -7.48 -19.72
CA GLY A 165 0.10 -8.07 -19.74
C GLY A 165 -0.65 -8.04 -18.39
N THR A 166 -1.90 -8.46 -18.45
CA THR A 166 -2.81 -8.58 -17.31
C THR A 166 -3.60 -9.89 -17.42
N TYR A 167 -4.07 -10.40 -16.30
CA TYR A 167 -4.96 -11.58 -16.25
C TYR A 167 -6.13 -11.32 -15.29
N GLU A 168 -7.17 -12.13 -15.38
CA GLU A 168 -8.32 -12.04 -14.47
C GLU A 168 -7.91 -12.45 -13.06
N CYS A 169 -8.21 -11.61 -12.07
CA CYS A 169 -7.90 -11.90 -10.68
C CYS A 169 -8.68 -13.15 -10.20
N PRO A 170 -8.03 -14.16 -9.59
CA PRO A 170 -8.68 -15.45 -9.31
C PRO A 170 -9.89 -15.38 -8.37
N GLY A 171 -9.94 -14.38 -7.49
CA GLY A 171 -11.03 -14.16 -6.54
C GLY A 171 -11.93 -12.97 -6.88
N ASP A 172 -11.78 -12.34 -8.06
CA ASP A 172 -12.60 -11.20 -8.49
C ASP A 172 -12.83 -11.21 -10.00
N ASP A 173 -14.06 -11.53 -10.41
CA ASP A 173 -14.51 -11.64 -11.81
C ASP A 173 -14.33 -10.33 -12.62
N PHE A 174 -14.15 -9.19 -11.97
CA PHE A 174 -13.97 -7.88 -12.62
C PHE A 174 -12.60 -7.27 -12.35
N GLY A 175 -11.74 -7.97 -11.61
CA GLY A 175 -10.38 -7.52 -11.28
C GLY A 175 -9.38 -7.92 -12.35
N LEU A 176 -8.49 -6.99 -12.71
CA LEU A 176 -7.31 -7.31 -13.53
C LEU A 176 -6.06 -7.30 -12.66
N CYS A 177 -5.34 -8.41 -12.68
CA CYS A 177 -4.14 -8.66 -11.92
C CYS A 177 -2.91 -8.71 -12.85
N ARG A 178 -1.72 -8.55 -12.26
CA ARG A 178 -0.43 -8.70 -12.94
C ARG A 178 0.46 -9.60 -12.12
N HIS A 179 1.26 -10.43 -12.80
CA HIS A 179 2.08 -11.43 -12.14
C HIS A 179 3.23 -10.87 -11.32
N GLY A 180 3.73 -9.68 -11.67
CA GLY A 180 4.78 -9.03 -10.91
C GLY A 180 4.56 -7.52 -10.81
N LYS A 181 4.85 -6.96 -9.63
CA LYS A 181 4.89 -5.51 -9.37
C LYS A 181 6.11 -5.15 -8.52
N VAL A 182 6.73 -4.02 -8.84
CA VAL A 182 7.74 -3.36 -8.01
C VAL A 182 7.22 -1.99 -7.64
N ILE A 183 7.16 -1.70 -6.35
CA ILE A 183 6.63 -0.47 -5.79
C ILE A 183 7.71 0.18 -4.94
N SER A 184 7.87 1.49 -5.01
CA SER A 184 8.80 2.24 -4.17
C SER A 184 8.10 3.42 -3.52
N ARG A 185 8.26 3.56 -2.20
CA ARG A 185 7.61 4.60 -1.41
C ARG A 185 8.54 5.13 -0.33
N THR A 186 8.33 6.37 0.09
CA THR A 186 9.00 6.91 1.28
C THR A 186 8.39 6.30 2.54
N ALA A 187 9.22 5.94 3.52
CA ALA A 187 8.74 5.39 4.78
C ALA A 187 7.89 6.40 5.58
N PRO A 188 6.94 5.92 6.40
CA PRO A 188 6.14 6.80 7.26
C PRO A 188 7.00 7.63 8.20
N GLN A 189 6.62 8.90 8.41
CA GLN A 189 7.32 9.83 9.31
C GLN A 189 6.89 9.61 10.77
N ASN A 190 7.28 8.48 11.36
CA ASN A 190 6.97 8.12 12.75
C ASN A 190 8.20 8.13 13.67
N GLY A 191 9.36 8.59 13.18
CA GLY A 191 10.63 8.63 13.91
C GLY A 191 11.43 7.33 13.88
N GLU A 192 10.87 6.23 13.35
CA GLU A 192 11.63 5.01 13.10
C GLU A 192 12.48 5.18 11.83
N THR A 193 13.74 4.78 11.90
CA THR A 193 14.72 4.93 10.80
C THR A 193 15.56 3.68 10.60
N SER A 194 15.47 2.69 11.50
CA SER A 194 16.14 1.41 11.35
C SER A 194 15.57 0.63 10.17
N PRO A 195 16.39 0.25 9.17
CA PRO A 195 15.92 -0.54 8.04
C PRO A 195 15.24 -1.85 8.47
N GLU A 196 15.76 -2.51 9.51
CA GLU A 196 15.19 -3.77 9.99
C GLU A 196 13.80 -3.58 10.59
N ALA A 197 13.61 -2.54 11.42
CA ALA A 197 12.32 -2.26 12.04
C ALA A 197 11.29 -1.87 10.97
N LEU A 198 11.68 -1.01 10.02
CA LEU A 198 10.82 -0.58 8.93
C LEU A 198 10.39 -1.74 8.03
N ALA A 199 11.32 -2.58 7.57
CA ALA A 199 10.97 -3.72 6.70
C ALA A 199 10.08 -4.75 7.40
N LYS A 200 10.28 -4.98 8.71
CA LYS A 200 9.44 -5.89 9.51
C LYS A 200 8.05 -5.32 9.79
N ALA A 201 7.93 -4.00 9.95
CA ALA A 201 6.64 -3.34 10.13
C ALA A 201 5.83 -3.26 8.82
N ASP A 202 6.51 -3.14 7.68
CA ASP A 202 5.90 -2.94 6.36
C ASP A 202 5.33 -4.22 5.73
N ILE A 203 5.95 -5.37 5.96
CA ILE A 203 5.69 -6.60 5.19
C ILE A 203 4.25 -7.12 5.26
N GLU A 204 3.56 -6.92 6.37
CA GLU A 204 2.16 -7.32 6.53
C GLU A 204 1.25 -6.48 5.63
N GLU A 205 1.36 -5.14 5.69
CA GLU A 205 0.61 -4.24 4.81
C GLU A 205 0.97 -4.46 3.34
N ALA A 206 2.25 -4.71 3.04
CA ALA A 206 2.69 -5.06 1.69
C ALA A 206 2.00 -6.33 1.17
N ALA A 207 1.80 -7.33 2.03
CA ALA A 207 1.10 -8.56 1.67
C ALA A 207 -0.41 -8.32 1.53
N ASP A 208 -1.02 -7.57 2.45
CA ASP A 208 -2.45 -7.26 2.42
C ASP A 208 -2.84 -6.48 1.17
N GLU A 209 -2.08 -5.43 0.80
CA GLU A 209 -2.28 -4.67 -0.44
C GLU A 209 -2.09 -5.53 -1.70
N ALA A 210 -1.24 -6.55 -1.63
CA ALA A 210 -0.93 -7.42 -2.76
C ALA A 210 -1.98 -8.53 -2.95
N TYR A 211 -2.41 -9.17 -1.86
CA TYR A 211 -3.11 -10.45 -1.90
C TYR A 211 -4.37 -10.53 -1.01
N ASP A 212 -4.56 -9.67 0.01
CA ASP A 212 -5.80 -9.71 0.81
C ASP A 212 -6.89 -8.82 0.21
N ARG A 213 -6.64 -7.50 0.16
CA ARG A 213 -7.63 -6.51 -0.25
C ARG A 213 -7.07 -5.42 -1.14
N ASP A 214 -7.81 -5.08 -2.18
CA ASP A 214 -7.53 -3.90 -2.98
C ASP A 214 -8.03 -2.61 -2.29
N ARG A 215 -7.72 -1.47 -2.91
CA ARG A 215 -8.06 -0.14 -2.37
C ARG A 215 -9.56 0.14 -2.24
N VAL A 216 -10.41 -0.64 -2.89
CA VAL A 216 -11.88 -0.54 -2.79
C VAL A 216 -12.46 -1.65 -1.92
N GLY A 217 -11.61 -2.43 -1.24
CA GLY A 217 -11.99 -3.45 -0.27
C GLY A 217 -12.36 -4.82 -0.87
N ARG A 218 -12.17 -5.02 -2.18
CA ARG A 218 -12.38 -6.32 -2.85
C ARG A 218 -11.24 -7.27 -2.53
N ARG A 219 -11.48 -8.57 -2.71
CA ARG A 219 -10.50 -9.64 -2.43
C ARG A 219 -10.04 -10.32 -3.72
N PRO A 220 -9.09 -9.75 -4.47
CA PRO A 220 -8.70 -10.25 -5.79
C PRO A 220 -8.16 -11.69 -5.79
N PHE A 221 -7.75 -12.22 -4.63
CA PHE A 221 -7.28 -13.61 -4.47
C PHE A 221 -8.07 -14.37 -3.41
N GLY A 222 -9.28 -13.93 -3.07
CA GLY A 222 -10.11 -14.54 -2.01
C GLY A 222 -9.62 -14.26 -0.58
N GLY A 223 -8.48 -13.57 -0.43
CA GLY A 223 -7.88 -13.21 0.86
C GLY A 223 -6.64 -14.05 1.19
N ILE A 224 -5.85 -13.59 2.17
CA ILE A 224 -4.68 -14.33 2.66
C ILE A 224 -5.12 -15.38 3.69
N GLU A 225 -4.71 -16.64 3.49
CA GLU A 225 -4.96 -17.73 4.44
C GLU A 225 -3.79 -17.93 5.41
N SER A 226 -2.56 -17.80 4.89
CA SER A 226 -1.34 -17.94 5.68
C SER A 226 -0.15 -17.30 4.99
N HIS A 227 0.88 -17.00 5.76
CA HIS A 227 2.18 -16.58 5.26
C HIS A 227 3.30 -17.35 5.96
N GLN A 228 4.47 -17.38 5.33
CA GLN A 228 5.70 -17.90 5.90
C GLN A 228 6.86 -16.97 5.58
N VAL A 229 7.66 -16.60 6.57
CA VAL A 229 8.94 -15.92 6.33
C VAL A 229 9.91 -16.91 5.68
N VAL A 230 10.26 -16.68 4.42
CA VAL A 230 11.14 -17.57 3.65
C VAL A 230 12.57 -17.04 3.55
N LYS A 231 12.77 -15.74 3.73
CA LYS A 231 14.10 -15.11 3.72
C LYS A 231 14.05 -13.76 4.43
N SER A 232 15.08 -13.40 5.18
CA SER A 232 15.26 -12.05 5.70
C SER A 232 16.73 -11.79 6.01
N GLY A 233 17.16 -10.54 6.00
CA GLY A 233 18.50 -10.20 6.46
C GLY A 233 18.98 -8.84 6.00
N THR A 234 20.20 -8.53 6.40
CA THR A 234 20.91 -7.31 5.99
C THR A 234 21.36 -7.41 4.53
N VAL A 235 21.36 -6.27 3.84
CA VAL A 235 21.78 -6.15 2.45
C VAL A 235 22.40 -4.78 2.20
N LYS A 236 23.27 -4.66 1.21
CA LYS A 236 23.81 -3.38 0.76
C LYS A 236 23.07 -2.91 -0.49
N VAL A 237 22.49 -1.71 -0.43
CA VAL A 237 21.63 -1.13 -1.48
C VAL A 237 22.10 0.28 -1.78
N ALA A 238 22.44 0.60 -3.02
CA ALA A 238 22.99 1.90 -3.42
C ALA A 238 24.12 2.44 -2.49
N GLY A 239 24.96 1.55 -1.96
CA GLY A 239 26.05 1.92 -1.04
C GLY A 239 25.64 2.07 0.43
N ARG A 240 24.36 1.96 0.76
CA ARG A 240 23.78 2.05 2.12
C ARG A 240 23.46 0.67 2.68
N ALA A 241 23.40 0.58 4.01
CA ALA A 241 22.89 -0.61 4.68
C ALA A 241 21.36 -0.62 4.58
N GLY A 242 20.80 -1.78 4.25
CA GLY A 242 19.37 -2.04 4.20
C GLY A 242 19.04 -3.37 4.86
N TYR A 243 17.74 -3.63 4.97
CA TYR A 243 17.21 -4.89 5.49
C TYR A 243 15.99 -5.28 4.69
N PHE A 244 15.81 -6.58 4.43
CA PHE A 244 14.61 -7.08 3.76
C PHE A 244 13.96 -8.22 4.53
N VAL A 245 12.65 -8.36 4.33
CA VAL A 245 11.85 -9.51 4.78
C VAL A 245 11.07 -10.02 3.57
N ARG A 246 11.15 -11.32 3.28
CA ARG A 246 10.43 -11.99 2.19
C ARG A 246 9.48 -13.04 2.76
N TRP A 247 8.22 -12.91 2.41
CA TRP A 247 7.16 -13.85 2.73
C TRP A 247 6.79 -14.68 1.50
N ARG A 248 6.47 -15.96 1.73
CA ARG A 248 5.59 -16.73 0.85
C ARG A 248 4.18 -16.60 1.39
N VAL A 249 3.25 -16.16 0.57
CA VAL A 249 1.83 -15.98 0.88
C VAL A 249 1.03 -17.11 0.23
N ARG A 250 0.05 -17.64 0.96
CA ARG A 250 -1.00 -18.52 0.44
C ARG A 250 -2.33 -17.78 0.51
N THR A 251 -3.06 -17.85 -0.58
CA THR A 251 -4.36 -17.19 -0.76
C THR A 251 -5.46 -18.24 -0.91
N ALA A 252 -6.70 -17.83 -0.67
CA ALA A 252 -7.84 -18.74 -0.82
C ALA A 252 -8.07 -19.13 -2.29
N GLU A 253 -7.79 -18.21 -3.22
CA GLU A 253 -7.85 -18.45 -4.66
C GLU A 253 -6.49 -18.20 -5.32
N GLY A 254 -6.18 -18.97 -6.36
CA GLY A 254 -4.93 -18.86 -7.11
C GLY A 254 -3.70 -19.41 -6.37
N PRO A 255 -2.49 -19.23 -6.94
CA PRO A 255 -1.25 -19.86 -6.44
C PRO A 255 -0.62 -19.15 -5.23
N GLY A 256 -1.19 -18.03 -4.79
CA GLY A 256 -0.54 -17.05 -3.92
C GLY A 256 0.73 -16.49 -4.57
N GLY A 257 1.66 -16.02 -3.74
CA GLY A 257 2.86 -15.38 -4.26
C GLY A 257 3.94 -15.13 -3.23
N TYR A 258 4.93 -14.37 -3.64
CA TYR A 258 6.02 -13.89 -2.81
C TYR A 258 5.92 -12.39 -2.66
N VAL A 259 6.04 -11.92 -1.43
CA VAL A 259 6.07 -10.50 -1.10
C VAL A 259 7.38 -10.22 -0.40
N GLN A 260 8.08 -9.16 -0.77
CA GLN A 260 9.25 -8.71 -0.05
C GLN A 260 9.18 -7.21 0.19
N SER A 261 9.42 -6.82 1.44
CA SER A 261 9.65 -5.44 1.85
C SER A 261 11.13 -5.26 2.08
N LEU A 262 11.73 -4.30 1.37
CA LEU A 262 13.11 -3.86 1.51
C LEU A 262 13.11 -2.43 2.04
N ALA A 263 13.83 -2.18 3.12
CA ALA A 263 14.06 -0.83 3.64
C ALA A 263 15.54 -0.46 3.59
N PHE A 264 15.83 0.81 3.32
CA PHE A 264 17.17 1.41 3.38
C PHE A 264 17.05 2.94 3.44
N ALA A 265 18.08 3.63 3.92
CA ALA A 265 18.12 5.09 3.83
C ALA A 265 18.24 5.53 2.37
N SER A 266 17.44 6.51 1.92
CA SER A 266 17.58 7.05 0.57
C SER A 266 19.03 7.43 0.31
N PRO A 267 19.60 7.07 -0.85
CA PRO A 267 20.92 7.53 -1.20
C PRO A 267 20.91 9.03 -1.49
N ALA A 268 19.78 9.68 -1.75
CA ALA A 268 19.66 11.09 -2.12
C ALA A 268 19.15 11.99 -0.98
N GLY A 269 19.41 13.30 -1.10
CA GLY A 269 18.79 14.33 -0.26
C GLY A 269 18.94 14.13 1.25
N THR A 270 17.82 14.21 1.98
CA THR A 270 17.73 14.12 3.44
C THR A 270 17.91 12.70 4.01
N GLU A 271 18.23 11.73 3.15
CA GLU A 271 18.37 10.31 3.51
C GLU A 271 17.11 9.71 4.17
N ALA A 272 15.94 10.25 3.83
CA ALA A 272 14.66 9.70 4.29
C ALA A 272 14.59 8.19 3.97
N PRO A 273 14.11 7.34 4.89
CA PRO A 273 14.05 5.91 4.62
C PRO A 273 13.11 5.60 3.45
N VAL A 274 13.53 4.69 2.58
CA VAL A 274 12.80 4.23 1.40
C VAL A 274 12.39 2.79 1.63
N LEU A 275 11.16 2.47 1.24
CA LEU A 275 10.60 1.13 1.21
C LEU A 275 10.38 0.71 -0.24
N VAL A 276 10.98 -0.40 -0.64
CA VAL A 276 10.73 -1.03 -1.94
C VAL A 276 10.03 -2.36 -1.70
N ARG A 277 8.83 -2.49 -2.27
CA ARG A 277 8.01 -3.70 -2.19
C ARG A 277 8.10 -4.46 -3.51
N TYR A 278 8.37 -5.76 -3.44
CA TYR A 278 8.34 -6.68 -4.56
C TYR A 278 7.18 -7.65 -4.36
N VAL A 279 6.33 -7.79 -5.38
CA VAL A 279 5.20 -8.73 -5.39
C VAL A 279 5.32 -9.59 -6.63
N LEU A 280 5.51 -10.89 -6.46
CA LEU A 280 5.66 -11.84 -7.56
C LEU A 280 4.74 -13.05 -7.31
N ASP A 281 3.81 -13.31 -8.23
CA ASP A 281 2.97 -14.50 -8.20
C ASP A 281 3.82 -15.76 -8.27
N ALA A 282 3.32 -16.83 -7.67
CA ALA A 282 4.02 -18.10 -7.62
C ALA A 282 3.47 -19.18 -8.57
N GLY A 283 2.55 -18.80 -9.45
CA GLY A 283 2.05 -19.67 -10.52
C GLY A 283 3.09 -19.90 -11.61
N GLU A 284 2.76 -20.74 -12.60
CA GLU A 284 3.65 -21.06 -13.73
C GLU A 284 4.01 -19.82 -14.56
N ASP A 285 3.08 -18.88 -14.69
CA ASP A 285 3.26 -17.60 -15.39
C ASP A 285 3.90 -16.51 -14.50
N GLY A 286 4.24 -16.84 -13.26
CA GLY A 286 4.91 -15.95 -12.33
C GLY A 286 6.35 -15.62 -12.77
N PRO A 287 6.82 -14.37 -12.59
CA PRO A 287 8.20 -14.02 -12.87
C PRO A 287 9.18 -14.81 -11.99
N PRO A 288 10.44 -15.00 -12.42
CA PRO A 288 11.43 -15.73 -11.64
C PRO A 288 11.64 -15.11 -10.25
N LEU A 289 11.57 -15.91 -9.19
CA LEU A 289 11.80 -15.42 -7.81
C LEU A 289 13.17 -14.73 -7.63
N ALA A 290 14.16 -15.12 -8.44
CA ALA A 290 15.48 -14.50 -8.45
C ALA A 290 15.45 -13.01 -8.87
N ASP A 291 14.41 -12.55 -9.57
CA ASP A 291 14.28 -11.16 -9.97
C ASP A 291 14.21 -10.22 -8.75
N MET A 292 13.60 -10.63 -7.63
CA MET A 292 13.64 -9.84 -6.38
C MET A 292 15.07 -9.52 -5.93
N ASP A 293 15.98 -10.50 -6.03
CA ASP A 293 17.39 -10.33 -5.66
C ASP A 293 18.12 -9.48 -6.72
N ARG A 294 17.81 -9.66 -8.01
CA ARG A 294 18.36 -8.85 -9.11
C ARG A 294 17.96 -7.38 -9.01
N PHE A 295 16.69 -7.07 -8.72
CA PHE A 295 16.22 -5.72 -8.48
C PHE A 295 16.94 -5.10 -7.27
N THR A 296 16.98 -5.81 -6.15
CA THR A 296 17.65 -5.34 -4.92
C THR A 296 19.12 -4.98 -5.18
N GLN A 297 19.84 -5.85 -5.87
CA GLN A 297 21.25 -5.64 -6.23
C GLN A 297 21.42 -4.56 -7.32
N GLY A 298 20.38 -4.31 -8.11
CA GLY A 298 20.34 -3.34 -9.20
C GLY A 298 20.01 -1.92 -8.79
N ILE A 299 19.54 -1.68 -7.56
CA ILE A 299 19.20 -0.33 -7.09
C ILE A 299 20.46 0.56 -7.06
N ARG A 300 20.38 1.74 -7.68
CA ARG A 300 21.41 2.79 -7.64
C ARG A 300 20.79 4.11 -7.19
N ARG A 301 21.65 5.08 -6.86
CA ARG A 301 21.24 6.49 -6.76
C ARG A 301 20.95 7.01 -8.16
N THR A 302 20.01 7.94 -8.30
CA THR A 302 19.91 8.78 -9.49
C THR A 302 21.20 9.59 -9.67
N THR A 303 21.66 9.71 -10.91
CA THR A 303 22.75 10.63 -11.28
C THR A 303 22.14 11.96 -11.71
N ASP A 304 22.62 13.05 -11.12
CA ASP A 304 22.32 14.43 -11.58
C ASP A 304 22.96 14.71 -12.95
#